data_AF-A0A428T5P6-F1
#
_entry.id   AF-A0A428T5P6-F1
#
_cell.length_a   1.000
_cell.length_b   1.000
_cell.length_c   1.000
_cell.angle_alpha   90.00
_cell.angle_beta   90.00
_cell.angle_gamma   90.00
#
_symmetry.space_group_name_H-M   'P 1'
#
loop_
_entity.id
_entity.type
_entity.pdbx_description
1 polymer ?
#
loop_
_entity_poly.entity_id
_entity_poly.type
_entity_poly.pdbx_seq_one_letter_code
_entity_poly.pdbx_strand_id
1 'polypeptide(L)'
;MSSVSSLPPPPSTPSKKGTTAMSRVSSSNSQAQTPGEITNATPVPPGSSDRPTTNGTDGPRGDKADPRAAYEKHIRFSDLGRRLKHEGDVANKHSMKLASTGDARGSEPNRKKYFALAVESTIAFMTSFHLLNVSRSLQSKPCDPSGWSSLIKMVDYLSKEIRRDSRRYPPIFALVLILQAVAADEFIKSFSNFEHISKEEIFQHQTTRIRNWPTVREVYDTVDSSNLRADITPWSTVDEVCQASMRVIRQWCVDENVDWTPEFNPREATIRVSR
;
A
#
# COMPACT_ATOMS: atom_id res chain seq x y z
N MET A 1 52.68 28.59 -42.01
CA MET A 1 52.63 28.90 -40.57
C MET A 1 51.43 28.16 -40.00
N SER A 2 51.67 27.07 -39.29
CA SER A 2 50.62 26.22 -38.72
C SER A 2 51.05 25.87 -37.29
N SER A 3 50.28 26.35 -36.32
CA SER A 3 50.50 26.24 -34.89
C SER A 3 50.19 24.84 -34.37
N VAL A 4 51.14 24.21 -33.68
CA VAL A 4 50.98 22.95 -32.95
C VAL A 4 50.78 23.27 -31.48
N SER A 5 49.61 22.91 -30.93
CA SER A 5 49.27 23.10 -29.51
C SER A 5 49.64 21.85 -28.70
N SER A 6 50.39 22.05 -27.62
CA SER A 6 50.95 21.05 -26.71
C SER A 6 49.93 20.54 -25.68
N LEU A 7 49.85 19.21 -25.50
CA LEU A 7 49.11 18.55 -24.42
C LEU A 7 49.95 18.46 -23.13
N PRO A 8 49.33 18.54 -21.92
CA PRO A 8 50.05 18.46 -20.64
C PRO A 8 50.34 16.99 -20.21
N PRO A 9 51.38 16.77 -19.36
CA PRO A 9 51.85 15.43 -19.00
C PRO A 9 51.01 14.74 -17.90
N PRO A 10 51.01 13.40 -17.85
CA PRO A 10 50.29 12.62 -16.85
C PRO A 10 51.02 12.56 -15.48
N PRO A 11 50.28 12.45 -14.36
CA PRO A 11 50.86 12.43 -13.01
C PRO A 11 51.56 11.10 -12.67
N SER A 12 52.70 11.21 -11.99
CA SER A 12 53.59 10.12 -11.58
C SER A 12 53.09 9.36 -10.35
N THR A 13 53.23 8.03 -10.36
CA THR A 13 53.04 7.15 -9.20
C THR A 13 54.38 6.89 -8.47
N PRO A 14 54.43 6.83 -7.13
CA PRO A 14 55.59 6.29 -6.41
C PRO A 14 55.46 4.76 -6.20
N SER A 15 56.51 4.01 -6.51
CA SER A 15 56.63 2.58 -6.25
C SER A 15 57.35 2.28 -4.93
N LYS A 16 56.82 1.27 -4.23
CA LYS A 16 57.16 0.62 -2.95
C LYS A 16 58.62 0.62 -2.44
N LYS A 17 58.78 0.77 -1.11
CA LYS A 17 59.27 -0.27 -0.16
C LYS A 17 59.27 0.25 1.29
N GLY A 18 58.75 -0.55 2.23
CA GLY A 18 58.87 -0.30 3.68
C GLY A 18 57.76 -0.94 4.51
N THR A 19 57.91 -2.22 4.84
CA THR A 19 57.05 -2.98 5.75
C THR A 19 57.38 -2.63 7.19
N THR A 20 56.44 -2.07 7.97
CA THR A 20 56.37 -2.25 9.44
C THR A 20 55.03 -1.77 10.02
N ALA A 21 54.30 -2.72 10.62
CA ALA A 21 53.40 -2.62 11.78
C ALA A 21 52.29 -1.54 11.81
N MET A 22 51.08 -1.92 11.38
CA MET A 22 49.85 -1.22 11.79
C MET A 22 49.39 -1.78 13.14
N SER A 23 49.58 -0.96 14.18
CA SER A 23 49.05 -1.16 15.52
C SER A 23 47.53 -1.33 15.49
N ARG A 24 47.02 -2.40 16.11
CA ARG A 24 45.59 -2.61 16.36
C ARG A 24 45.13 -1.62 17.42
N VAL A 25 44.55 -0.51 16.98
CA VAL A 25 43.81 0.42 17.84
C VAL A 25 42.64 -0.35 18.44
N SER A 26 42.76 -0.68 19.73
CA SER A 26 41.68 -1.23 20.54
C SER A 26 40.87 -0.05 21.05
N SER A 27 39.62 0.09 20.61
CA SER A 27 38.68 1.09 21.11
C SER A 27 38.41 0.80 22.59
N SER A 28 39.07 1.55 23.47
CA SER A 28 38.81 1.51 24.91
C SER A 28 37.53 2.28 25.21
N ASN A 29 36.61 1.61 25.89
CA ASN A 29 35.42 2.16 26.51
C ASN A 29 35.76 3.38 27.37
N SER A 30 35.16 4.52 27.05
CA SER A 30 35.08 5.66 27.96
C SER A 30 34.03 5.36 29.04
N GLN A 31 34.46 4.73 30.13
CA GLN A 31 33.66 4.59 31.34
C GLN A 31 33.95 5.75 32.29
N ALA A 32 32.87 6.27 32.85
CA ALA A 32 32.76 7.45 33.69
C ALA A 32 33.69 7.47 34.91
N GLN A 33 34.10 8.68 35.33
CA GLN A 33 34.74 8.96 36.61
C GLN A 33 33.76 9.62 37.58
N THR A 34 33.42 8.92 38.67
CA THR A 34 33.09 9.52 39.98
C THR A 34 33.65 8.62 41.09
N PRO A 35 34.31 9.14 42.15
CA PRO A 35 35.15 8.35 43.08
C PRO A 35 34.53 8.01 44.45
N GLY A 36 34.99 6.89 45.04
CA GLY A 36 34.88 6.47 46.48
C GLY A 36 33.87 5.34 46.75
N GLU A 37 34.09 4.25 47.51
CA GLU A 37 35.18 3.69 48.33
C GLU A 37 35.00 2.15 48.45
N ILE A 38 36.12 1.40 48.37
CA ILE A 38 36.54 0.25 49.21
C ILE A 38 35.82 -1.14 49.15
N THR A 39 36.51 -2.06 48.45
CA THR A 39 36.84 -3.50 48.70
C THR A 39 35.79 -4.53 49.14
N ASN A 40 35.60 -5.58 48.34
CA ASN A 40 36.28 -6.88 48.55
C ASN A 40 36.12 -7.87 47.36
N ALA A 41 37.18 -8.65 47.14
CA ALA A 41 37.43 -9.65 46.09
C ALA A 41 36.32 -10.74 45.98
N THR A 42 36.08 -11.41 44.85
CA THR A 42 36.97 -12.38 44.15
C THR A 42 36.32 -12.79 42.81
N PRO A 43 37.06 -13.11 41.72
CA PRO A 43 36.48 -13.59 40.47
C PRO A 43 36.30 -15.12 40.46
N VAL A 44 35.15 -15.63 39.98
CA VAL A 44 34.87 -17.07 39.81
C VAL A 44 34.57 -17.38 38.32
N PRO A 45 35.03 -18.52 37.76
CA PRO A 45 35.00 -18.81 36.32
C PRO A 45 33.59 -19.16 35.81
N PRO A 46 33.28 -18.95 34.52
CA PRO A 46 31.96 -19.28 33.99
C PRO A 46 31.86 -20.78 33.71
N GLY A 47 31.04 -21.47 34.51
CA GLY A 47 30.72 -22.88 34.29
C GLY A 47 29.94 -23.50 35.45
N SER A 48 28.73 -23.01 35.75
CA SER A 48 27.70 -23.81 36.42
C SER A 48 26.35 -23.13 36.31
N SER A 49 25.33 -23.96 36.09
CA SER A 49 23.90 -23.69 36.18
C SER A 49 23.53 -22.85 37.40
N ASP A 50 22.39 -22.16 37.24
CA ASP A 50 21.61 -21.44 38.26
C ASP A 50 21.82 -19.93 38.33
N ARG A 51 21.01 -19.21 37.53
CA ARG A 51 20.51 -17.90 37.95
C ARG A 51 19.00 -17.78 37.76
N PRO A 52 18.36 -17.00 38.64
CA PRO A 52 16.97 -17.16 39.04
C PRO A 52 16.01 -16.42 38.11
N THR A 53 14.77 -16.90 38.09
CA THR A 53 13.59 -16.19 37.61
C THR A 53 13.42 -14.87 38.36
N THR A 54 13.85 -13.76 37.76
CA THR A 54 13.44 -12.41 38.20
C THR A 54 12.31 -11.92 37.31
N ASN A 55 11.11 -12.00 37.88
CA ASN A 55 9.89 -11.34 37.43
C ASN A 55 10.15 -9.87 37.10
N GLY A 56 9.87 -9.49 35.87
CA GLY A 56 9.67 -8.12 35.43
C GLY A 56 8.28 -8.02 34.84
N THR A 57 7.32 -7.62 35.68
CA THR A 57 6.04 -6.96 35.37
C THR A 57 5.46 -7.18 33.97
N ASP A 58 4.34 -7.90 33.92
CA ASP A 58 3.31 -7.77 32.90
C ASP A 58 2.82 -6.31 32.83
N GLY A 59 3.59 -5.44 32.17
CA GLY A 59 3.00 -4.31 31.47
C GLY A 59 2.11 -4.85 30.35
N PRO A 60 1.06 -4.14 29.91
CA PRO A 60 0.24 -4.61 28.81
C PRO A 60 1.18 -4.89 27.65
N ARG A 61 1.32 -6.17 27.27
CA ARG A 61 2.01 -6.55 26.03
C ARG A 61 1.30 -5.75 24.96
N GLY A 62 1.89 -4.64 24.53
CA GLY A 62 1.33 -3.83 23.45
C GLY A 62 1.06 -4.81 22.33
N ASP A 63 -0.21 -4.89 21.91
CA ASP A 63 -0.72 -5.85 20.92
C ASP A 63 0.30 -5.96 19.79
N LYS A 64 1.14 -7.00 19.84
CA LYS A 64 2.09 -7.25 18.78
C LYS A 64 1.23 -7.69 17.61
N ALA A 65 1.32 -6.97 16.50
CA ALA A 65 0.57 -7.31 15.30
C ALA A 65 0.84 -8.80 14.97
N ASP A 66 -0.21 -9.61 15.01
CA ASP A 66 -0.11 -11.04 14.78
C ASP A 66 -0.14 -11.33 13.27
N PRO A 67 0.93 -11.92 12.69
CA PRO A 67 0.96 -12.26 11.28
C PRO A 67 -0.16 -13.22 10.87
N ARG A 68 -0.61 -14.09 11.78
CA ARG A 68 -1.72 -15.02 11.52
C ARG A 68 -3.05 -14.28 11.44
N ALA A 69 -3.35 -13.42 12.43
CA ALA A 69 -4.55 -12.58 12.40
C ALA A 69 -4.61 -11.69 11.14
N ALA A 70 -3.47 -11.12 10.71
CA ALA A 70 -3.40 -10.36 9.46
C ALA A 70 -3.72 -11.22 8.22
N TYR A 71 -3.21 -12.46 8.18
CA TYR A 71 -3.48 -13.39 7.09
C TYR A 71 -4.94 -13.87 7.07
N GLU A 72 -5.54 -14.14 8.23
CA GLU A 72 -6.96 -14.51 8.33
C GLU A 72 -7.87 -13.37 7.86
N LYS A 73 -7.54 -12.11 8.19
CA LYS A 73 -8.22 -10.95 7.61
C LYS A 73 -8.04 -10.88 6.09
N HIS A 74 -6.84 -11.12 5.58
CA HIS A 74 -6.58 -11.16 4.13
C HIS A 74 -7.53 -12.13 3.41
N ILE A 75 -7.67 -13.37 3.88
CA ILE A 75 -8.57 -14.36 3.28
C ILE A 75 -10.01 -13.85 3.25
N ARG A 76 -10.51 -13.33 4.38
CA ARG A 76 -11.88 -12.81 4.48
C ARG A 76 -12.15 -11.67 3.50
N PHE A 77 -11.24 -10.70 3.40
CA PHE A 77 -11.40 -9.58 2.45
C PHE A 77 -11.22 -10.00 1.00
N SER A 78 -10.40 -11.03 0.73
CA SER A 78 -10.26 -11.62 -0.61
C SER A 78 -11.57 -12.29 -1.05
N ASP A 79 -12.20 -13.05 -0.16
CA ASP A 79 -13.51 -13.67 -0.40
C ASP A 79 -14.62 -12.64 -0.59
N LEU A 80 -14.64 -11.60 0.26
CA LEU A 80 -15.57 -10.47 0.12
C LEU A 80 -15.41 -9.79 -1.24
N GLY A 81 -14.18 -9.47 -1.65
CA GLY A 81 -13.89 -8.86 -2.94
C GLY A 81 -14.38 -9.72 -4.11
N ARG A 82 -14.18 -11.04 -4.06
CA ARG A 82 -14.66 -11.99 -5.08
C ARG A 82 -16.19 -11.99 -5.17
N ARG A 83 -16.87 -12.07 -4.02
CA ARG A 83 -18.33 -12.13 -3.97
C ARG A 83 -18.95 -10.83 -4.48
N LEU A 84 -18.51 -9.67 -3.96
CA LEU A 84 -18.99 -8.37 -4.40
C LEU A 84 -18.74 -8.13 -5.89
N LYS A 85 -17.57 -8.55 -6.40
CA LYS A 85 -17.28 -8.49 -7.84
C LYS A 85 -18.27 -9.33 -8.64
N HIS A 86 -18.56 -10.55 -8.20
CA HIS A 86 -19.53 -11.42 -8.88
C HIS A 86 -20.94 -10.82 -8.88
N GLU A 87 -21.39 -10.29 -7.75
CA GLU A 87 -22.68 -9.59 -7.65
C GLU A 87 -22.72 -8.35 -8.57
N GLY A 88 -21.62 -7.60 -8.63
CA GLY A 88 -21.45 -6.49 -9.58
C GLY A 88 -21.54 -6.95 -11.04
N ASP A 89 -20.88 -8.06 -11.40
CA ASP A 89 -20.92 -8.65 -12.74
C ASP A 89 -22.37 -9.04 -13.12
N VAL A 90 -23.17 -9.55 -12.17
CA VAL A 90 -24.60 -9.85 -12.36
C VAL A 90 -25.42 -8.57 -12.58
N ALA A 91 -25.22 -7.54 -11.75
CA ALA A 91 -25.91 -6.25 -11.88
C ALA A 91 -25.60 -5.58 -13.22
N ASN A 92 -24.34 -5.62 -13.67
CA ASN A 92 -23.94 -5.05 -14.95
C ASN A 92 -24.58 -5.79 -16.14
N LYS A 93 -24.61 -7.13 -16.10
CA LYS A 93 -25.30 -7.94 -17.13
C LYS A 93 -26.78 -7.59 -17.22
N HIS A 94 -27.45 -7.42 -16.07
CA HIS A 94 -28.86 -7.03 -16.03
C HIS A 94 -29.07 -5.61 -16.60
N SER A 95 -28.23 -4.65 -16.22
CA SER A 95 -28.23 -3.29 -16.75
C SER A 95 -28.05 -3.27 -18.28
N MET A 96 -27.08 -4.02 -18.81
CA MET A 96 -26.83 -4.12 -20.25
C MET A 96 -28.00 -4.77 -21.01
N LYS A 97 -28.63 -5.80 -20.43
CA LYS A 97 -29.81 -6.43 -21.00
C LYS A 97 -30.95 -5.43 -21.15
N LEU A 98 -31.26 -4.67 -20.10
CA LEU A 98 -32.32 -3.66 -20.13
C LEU A 98 -32.01 -2.52 -21.10
N ALA A 99 -30.75 -2.07 -21.16
CA ALA A 99 -30.32 -1.06 -22.12
C ALA A 99 -30.49 -1.55 -23.57
N SER A 100 -30.17 -2.81 -23.85
CA SER A 100 -30.31 -3.41 -25.19
C SER A 100 -31.76 -3.55 -25.64
N THR A 101 -32.71 -3.64 -24.70
CA THR A 101 -34.16 -3.67 -24.98
C THR A 101 -34.79 -2.28 -25.02
N GLY A 102 -34.00 -1.21 -24.92
CA GLY A 102 -34.48 0.18 -24.92
C GLY A 102 -35.01 0.68 -23.57
N ASP A 103 -34.94 -0.12 -22.50
CA ASP A 103 -35.35 0.28 -21.15
C ASP A 103 -34.21 0.97 -20.40
N ALA A 104 -33.91 2.21 -20.82
CA ALA A 104 -32.88 3.02 -20.19
C ALA A 104 -33.18 3.33 -18.72
N ARG A 105 -34.47 3.51 -18.36
CA ARG A 105 -34.90 3.85 -16.99
C ARG A 105 -34.72 2.67 -16.04
N GLY A 106 -35.01 1.44 -16.48
CA GLY A 106 -34.74 0.23 -15.70
C GLY A 106 -33.25 -0.14 -15.64
N SER A 107 -32.47 0.24 -16.66
CA SER A 107 -31.03 -0.03 -16.72
C SER A 107 -30.21 0.80 -15.72
N GLU A 108 -30.59 2.05 -15.47
CA GLU A 108 -29.82 3.01 -14.67
C GLU A 108 -29.62 2.57 -13.20
N PRO A 109 -30.63 2.13 -12.44
CA PRO A 109 -30.44 1.68 -11.06
C PRO A 109 -29.46 0.51 -10.96
N ASN A 110 -29.53 -0.43 -11.90
CA ASN A 110 -28.62 -1.58 -11.96
C ASN A 110 -27.18 -1.15 -12.30
N ARG A 111 -27.02 -0.12 -13.14
CA ARG A 111 -25.71 0.45 -13.47
C ARG A 111 -25.08 1.15 -12.25
N LYS A 112 -25.87 1.92 -11.50
CA LYS A 112 -25.42 2.56 -10.26
C LYS A 112 -25.02 1.53 -9.20
N LYS A 113 -25.85 0.50 -9.01
CA LYS A 113 -25.54 -0.64 -8.13
C LYS A 113 -24.27 -1.38 -8.53
N TYR A 114 -24.06 -1.62 -9.82
CA TYR A 114 -22.82 -2.19 -10.34
C TYR A 114 -21.60 -1.35 -9.94
N PHE A 115 -21.65 -0.02 -10.14
CA PHE A 115 -20.52 0.84 -9.78
C PHE A 115 -20.25 0.85 -8.28
N ALA A 116 -21.29 0.83 -7.44
CA ALA A 116 -21.13 0.72 -6.00
C ALA A 116 -20.40 -0.58 -5.61
N LEU A 117 -20.88 -1.73 -6.10
CA LEU A 117 -20.27 -3.04 -5.86
C LEU A 117 -18.85 -3.15 -6.43
N ALA A 118 -18.58 -2.54 -7.59
CA ALA A 118 -17.27 -2.55 -8.22
C ALA A 118 -16.23 -1.74 -7.42
N VAL A 119 -16.62 -0.58 -6.88
CA VAL A 119 -15.76 0.21 -5.99
C VAL A 119 -15.54 -0.51 -4.65
N GLU A 120 -16.58 -1.06 -4.04
CA GLU A 120 -16.46 -1.77 -2.78
C GLU A 120 -15.62 -3.05 -2.89
N SER A 121 -15.81 -3.83 -3.96
CA SER A 121 -14.95 -4.99 -4.26
C SER A 121 -13.49 -4.59 -4.46
N THR A 122 -13.22 -3.46 -5.13
CA THR A 122 -11.87 -2.91 -5.28
C THR A 122 -11.25 -2.60 -3.91
N ILE A 123 -12.00 -1.94 -3.02
CA ILE A 123 -11.57 -1.62 -1.65
C ILE A 123 -11.27 -2.90 -0.85
N ALA A 124 -12.13 -3.92 -0.95
CA ALA A 124 -11.93 -5.21 -0.30
C ALA A 124 -10.67 -5.91 -0.79
N PHE A 125 -10.41 -5.93 -2.12
CA PHE A 125 -9.18 -6.47 -2.67
C PHE A 125 -7.93 -5.71 -2.24
N MET A 126 -7.95 -4.37 -2.30
CA MET A 126 -6.84 -3.52 -1.83
C MET A 126 -6.49 -3.84 -0.37
N THR A 127 -7.51 -3.89 0.49
CA THR A 127 -7.35 -4.25 1.90
C THR A 127 -6.75 -5.65 2.03
N SER A 128 -7.29 -6.63 1.31
CA SER A 128 -6.76 -8.00 1.30
C SER A 128 -5.28 -8.06 0.92
N PHE A 129 -4.86 -7.40 -0.16
CA PHE A 129 -3.46 -7.46 -0.60
C PHE A 129 -2.52 -6.69 0.32
N HIS A 130 -2.99 -5.58 0.89
CA HIS A 130 -2.26 -4.86 1.93
C HIS A 130 -2.03 -5.75 3.16
N LEU A 131 -3.07 -6.42 3.65
CA LEU A 131 -2.99 -7.35 4.79
C LEU A 131 -2.06 -8.54 4.53
N LEU A 132 -2.04 -9.08 3.31
CA LEU A 132 -1.09 -10.12 2.91
C LEU A 132 0.34 -9.60 3.01
N ASN A 133 0.62 -8.40 2.48
CA ASN A 133 1.94 -7.79 2.56
C ASN A 133 2.35 -7.48 4.00
N VAL A 134 1.43 -7.01 4.86
CA VAL A 134 1.69 -6.83 6.29
C VAL A 134 2.03 -8.16 6.96
N SER A 135 1.23 -9.21 6.74
CA SER A 135 1.49 -10.55 7.30
C SER A 135 2.85 -11.11 6.89
N ARG A 136 3.24 -10.91 5.62
CA ARG A 136 4.54 -11.32 5.08
C ARG A 136 5.68 -10.49 5.67
N SER A 137 5.50 -9.18 5.79
CA SER A 137 6.48 -8.28 6.39
C SER A 137 6.75 -8.63 7.86
N LEU A 138 5.72 -8.94 8.64
CA LEU A 138 5.85 -9.42 10.04
C LEU A 138 6.62 -10.75 10.14
N GLN A 139 6.69 -11.52 9.05
CA GLN A 139 7.45 -12.76 8.94
C GLN A 139 8.80 -12.57 8.22
N SER A 140 9.23 -11.33 7.99
CA SER A 140 10.44 -10.99 7.21
C SER A 140 10.44 -11.58 5.79
N LYS A 141 9.27 -11.79 5.20
CA LYS A 141 9.10 -12.28 3.83
C LYS A 141 8.93 -11.10 2.87
N PRO A 142 9.45 -11.19 1.63
CA PRO A 142 9.21 -10.19 0.60
C PRO A 142 7.72 -9.97 0.33
N CYS A 143 7.30 -8.73 0.05
CA CYS A 143 5.93 -8.42 -0.39
C CYS A 143 5.56 -9.16 -1.69
N ASP A 144 4.27 -9.37 -1.90
CA ASP A 144 3.70 -10.00 -3.10
C ASP A 144 3.01 -8.95 -3.99
N PRO A 145 3.53 -8.66 -5.19
CA PRO A 145 2.94 -7.72 -6.14
C PRO A 145 1.83 -8.33 -7.01
N SER A 146 1.65 -9.65 -7.00
CA SER A 146 0.75 -10.34 -7.95
C SER A 146 -0.71 -9.89 -7.82
N GLY A 147 -1.21 -9.80 -6.59
CA GLY A 147 -2.56 -9.31 -6.30
C GLY A 147 -2.76 -7.87 -6.79
N TRP A 148 -1.76 -7.01 -6.61
CA TRP A 148 -1.79 -5.62 -7.08
C TRP A 148 -1.80 -5.53 -8.61
N SER A 149 -0.98 -6.32 -9.33
CA SER A 149 -1.00 -6.36 -10.81
C SER A 149 -2.38 -6.77 -11.35
N SER A 150 -2.99 -7.82 -10.75
CA SER A 150 -4.34 -8.25 -11.11
C SER A 150 -5.39 -7.17 -10.81
N LEU A 151 -5.26 -6.46 -9.69
CA LEU A 151 -6.17 -5.39 -9.30
C LEU A 151 -6.11 -4.22 -10.28
N ILE A 152 -4.91 -3.79 -10.68
CA ILE A 152 -4.74 -2.67 -11.62
C ILE A 152 -5.46 -2.97 -12.94
N LYS A 153 -5.40 -4.21 -13.44
CA LYS A 153 -6.13 -4.63 -14.65
C LYS A 153 -7.65 -4.53 -14.46
N MET A 154 -8.15 -4.94 -13.30
CA MET A 154 -9.57 -4.84 -12.96
C MET A 154 -10.03 -3.38 -12.87
N VAL A 155 -9.27 -2.53 -12.19
CA VAL A 155 -9.60 -1.10 -12.03
C VAL A 155 -9.42 -0.36 -13.36
N ASP A 156 -8.48 -0.76 -14.22
CA ASP A 156 -8.35 -0.21 -15.57
C ASP A 156 -9.60 -0.50 -16.42
N TYR A 157 -10.11 -1.74 -16.38
CA TYR A 157 -11.40 -2.08 -16.99
C TYR A 157 -12.55 -1.21 -16.43
N LEU A 158 -12.65 -1.10 -15.10
CA LEU A 158 -13.68 -0.29 -14.46
C LEU A 158 -13.58 1.19 -14.85
N SER A 159 -12.36 1.74 -14.92
CA SER A 159 -12.13 3.13 -15.31
C SER A 159 -12.59 3.41 -16.73
N LYS A 160 -12.34 2.48 -17.67
CA LYS A 160 -12.82 2.56 -19.06
C LYS A 160 -14.34 2.50 -19.15
N GLU A 161 -14.96 1.65 -18.34
CA GLU A 161 -16.41 1.51 -18.25
C GLU A 161 -17.08 2.80 -17.77
N ILE A 162 -16.63 3.37 -16.66
CA ILE A 162 -17.21 4.59 -16.10
C ILE A 162 -16.83 5.84 -16.89
N ARG A 163 -15.72 5.85 -17.64
CA ARG A 163 -15.28 7.02 -18.41
C ARG A 163 -16.36 7.52 -19.37
N ARG A 164 -17.13 6.61 -19.96
CA ARG A 164 -18.27 6.91 -20.84
C ARG A 164 -19.37 7.70 -20.12
N ASP A 165 -19.52 7.44 -18.83
CA ASP A 165 -20.49 8.04 -17.92
C ASP A 165 -19.85 9.03 -16.93
N SER A 166 -18.62 9.48 -17.19
CA SER A 166 -17.82 10.27 -16.24
C SER A 166 -18.49 11.58 -15.80
N ARG A 167 -19.29 12.19 -16.69
CA ARG A 167 -20.10 13.38 -16.38
C ARG A 167 -21.35 13.07 -15.55
N ARG A 168 -21.85 11.83 -15.60
CA ARG A 168 -23.03 11.40 -14.83
C ARG A 168 -22.65 10.97 -13.43
N TYR A 169 -21.49 10.34 -13.27
CA TYR A 169 -21.00 9.86 -11.99
C TYR A 169 -19.60 10.41 -11.64
N PRO A 170 -19.39 11.74 -11.60
CA PRO A 170 -18.06 12.30 -11.37
C PRO A 170 -17.40 11.84 -10.04
N PRO A 171 -18.12 11.77 -8.90
CA PRO A 171 -17.53 11.29 -7.64
C PRO A 171 -16.97 9.87 -7.74
N ILE A 172 -17.71 8.97 -8.38
CA ILE A 172 -17.30 7.57 -8.56
C ILE A 172 -16.16 7.47 -9.55
N PHE A 173 -16.18 8.25 -10.64
CA PHE A 173 -15.07 8.25 -11.58
C PHE A 173 -13.76 8.70 -10.92
N ALA A 174 -13.79 9.78 -10.14
CA ALA A 174 -12.64 10.23 -9.39
C ALA A 174 -12.16 9.18 -8.38
N LEU A 175 -13.06 8.52 -7.64
CA LEU A 175 -12.69 7.41 -6.75
C LEU A 175 -11.98 6.29 -7.50
N VAL A 176 -12.48 5.86 -8.65
CA VAL A 176 -11.85 4.80 -9.46
C VAL A 176 -10.43 5.18 -9.89
N LEU A 177 -10.22 6.44 -10.29
CA LEU A 177 -8.89 6.95 -10.65
C LEU A 177 -7.93 6.97 -9.46
N ILE A 178 -8.42 7.35 -8.27
CA ILE A 178 -7.65 7.31 -7.01
C ILE A 178 -7.27 5.87 -6.67
N LEU A 179 -8.23 4.95 -6.66
CA LEU A 179 -7.98 3.53 -6.35
C LEU A 179 -6.96 2.92 -7.33
N GLN A 180 -7.03 3.30 -8.62
CA GLN A 180 -6.04 2.88 -9.62
C GLN A 180 -4.64 3.44 -9.33
N ALA A 181 -4.54 4.72 -8.96
CA ALA A 181 -3.27 5.37 -8.65
C ALA A 181 -2.61 4.77 -7.40
N VAL A 182 -3.40 4.48 -6.36
CA VAL A 182 -2.93 3.86 -5.12
C VAL A 182 -2.54 2.41 -5.35
N ALA A 183 -3.32 1.63 -6.12
CA ALA A 183 -2.95 0.27 -6.47
C ALA A 183 -1.62 0.21 -7.25
N ALA A 184 -1.38 1.17 -8.16
CA ALA A 184 -0.10 1.30 -8.85
C ALA A 184 1.05 1.65 -7.90
N ASP A 185 0.83 2.54 -6.93
CA ASP A 185 1.83 2.89 -5.90
C ASP A 185 2.20 1.68 -5.03
N GLU A 186 1.22 0.89 -4.59
CA GLU A 186 1.44 -0.33 -3.79
C GLU A 186 2.09 -1.45 -4.61
N PHE A 187 1.79 -1.58 -5.90
CA PHE A 187 2.55 -2.45 -6.81
C PHE A 187 4.03 -2.03 -6.87
N ILE A 188 4.30 -0.74 -7.03
CA ILE A 188 5.67 -0.19 -7.10
C ILE A 188 6.41 -0.37 -5.76
N LYS A 189 5.71 -0.38 -4.63
CA LYS A 189 6.35 -0.72 -3.33
C LYS A 189 6.67 -2.20 -3.18
N SER A 190 5.96 -3.09 -3.88
CA SER A 190 6.06 -4.53 -3.68
C SER A 190 6.91 -5.28 -4.72
N PHE A 191 7.26 -4.67 -5.86
CA PHE A 191 7.98 -5.37 -6.94
C PHE A 191 9.46 -5.70 -6.67
N SER A 192 10.09 -5.10 -5.64
CA SER A 192 11.55 -5.08 -5.48
C SER A 192 12.21 -6.47 -5.39
N ASN A 193 11.44 -7.51 -5.08
CA ASN A 193 11.92 -8.87 -4.89
C ASN A 193 11.29 -9.88 -5.87
N PHE A 194 10.64 -9.41 -6.96
CA PHE A 194 9.96 -10.28 -7.92
C PHE A 194 10.73 -10.37 -9.24
N GLU A 195 11.19 -11.58 -9.58
CA GLU A 195 12.09 -11.83 -10.72
C GLU A 195 11.43 -11.70 -12.10
N HIS A 196 10.10 -11.63 -12.17
CA HIS A 196 9.34 -11.71 -13.44
C HIS A 196 8.60 -10.43 -13.82
N ILE A 197 8.87 -9.30 -13.17
CA ILE A 197 8.25 -8.02 -13.52
C ILE A 197 9.10 -7.28 -14.54
N SER A 198 8.54 -6.99 -15.71
CA SER A 198 9.24 -6.28 -16.76
C SER A 198 9.41 -4.80 -16.40
N LYS A 199 10.49 -4.17 -16.90
CA LYS A 199 10.68 -2.71 -16.76
C LYS A 199 9.51 -1.94 -17.36
N GLU A 200 8.97 -2.43 -18.48
CA GLU A 200 7.81 -1.85 -19.17
C GLU A 200 6.57 -1.82 -18.26
N GLU A 201 6.27 -2.91 -17.55
CA GLU A 201 5.15 -2.96 -16.60
C GLU A 201 5.32 -1.95 -15.46
N ILE A 202 6.55 -1.79 -14.94
CA ILE A 202 6.85 -0.77 -13.92
C ILE A 202 6.60 0.65 -14.47
N PHE A 203 7.09 0.95 -15.68
CA PHE A 203 6.88 2.25 -16.32
C PHE A 203 5.41 2.56 -16.59
N GLN A 204 4.63 1.56 -17.00
CA GLN A 204 3.18 1.70 -17.21
C GLN A 204 2.45 2.06 -15.92
N HIS A 205 2.78 1.39 -14.81
CA HIS A 205 2.18 1.68 -13.51
C HIS A 205 2.64 3.03 -12.94
N GLN A 206 3.89 3.40 -13.12
CA GLN A 206 4.40 4.72 -12.75
C GLN A 206 3.68 5.84 -13.52
N THR A 207 3.45 5.64 -14.82
CA THR A 207 2.70 6.59 -15.65
C THR A 207 1.26 6.72 -15.18
N THR A 208 0.61 5.61 -14.84
CA THR A 208 -0.76 5.59 -14.32
C THR A 208 -0.87 6.37 -13.01
N ARG A 209 0.06 6.13 -12.07
CA ARG A 209 0.16 6.86 -10.81
C ARG A 209 0.26 8.37 -11.02
N ILE A 210 1.11 8.83 -11.93
CA ILE A 210 1.35 10.27 -12.16
C ILE A 210 0.15 10.92 -12.88
N ARG A 211 -0.38 10.25 -13.91
CA ARG A 211 -1.45 10.81 -14.76
C ARG A 211 -2.77 11.00 -14.03
N ASN A 212 -3.12 10.08 -13.13
CA ASN A 212 -4.45 10.06 -12.54
C ASN A 212 -4.70 11.21 -11.56
N TRP A 213 -3.70 11.68 -10.81
CA TRP A 213 -3.89 12.73 -9.80
C TRP A 213 -4.35 14.09 -10.37
N PRO A 214 -3.77 14.62 -11.47
CA PRO A 214 -4.32 15.80 -12.13
C PRO A 214 -5.76 15.61 -12.59
N THR A 215 -6.08 14.47 -13.21
CA THR A 215 -7.45 14.18 -13.67
C THR A 215 -8.44 14.09 -12.52
N VAL A 216 -8.06 13.54 -11.37
CA VAL A 216 -8.90 13.54 -10.15
C VAL A 216 -9.26 14.96 -9.74
N ARG A 217 -8.29 15.88 -9.77
CA ARG A 217 -8.54 17.30 -9.45
C ARG A 217 -9.54 17.92 -10.42
N GLU A 218 -9.33 17.74 -11.73
CA GLU A 218 -10.24 18.23 -12.77
C GLU A 218 -11.67 17.69 -12.61
N VAL A 219 -11.81 16.41 -12.25
CA VAL A 219 -13.13 15.80 -12.01
C VAL A 219 -13.77 16.37 -10.75
N TYR A 220 -13.01 16.53 -9.66
CA TYR A 220 -13.52 17.10 -8.42
C TYR A 220 -13.92 18.58 -8.52
N ASP A 221 -13.34 19.35 -9.44
CA ASP A 221 -13.80 20.71 -9.74
C ASP A 221 -15.24 20.74 -10.27
N THR A 222 -15.76 19.61 -10.79
CA THR A 222 -17.15 19.47 -11.24
C THR A 222 -18.11 18.93 -10.16
N VAL A 223 -17.60 18.55 -9.00
CA VAL A 223 -18.39 17.97 -7.90
C VAL A 223 -18.67 19.03 -6.85
N ASP A 224 -19.86 19.60 -6.79
CA ASP A 224 -20.16 20.70 -5.85
C ASP A 224 -20.08 20.28 -4.37
N SER A 225 -20.57 19.07 -4.05
CA SER A 225 -20.61 18.58 -2.68
C SER A 225 -19.24 18.11 -2.20
N SER A 226 -18.69 18.77 -1.19
CA SER A 226 -17.43 18.36 -0.55
C SER A 226 -17.51 16.96 0.08
N ASN A 227 -18.71 16.53 0.51
CA ASN A 227 -18.94 15.20 1.06
C ASN A 227 -18.76 14.09 0.00
N LEU A 228 -18.86 14.40 -1.28
CA LEU A 228 -18.63 13.48 -2.39
C LEU A 228 -17.18 13.49 -2.90
N ARG A 229 -16.31 14.32 -2.31
CA ARG A 229 -14.87 14.34 -2.60
C ARG A 229 -14.14 13.53 -1.53
N ALA A 230 -13.25 12.64 -1.94
CA ALA A 230 -12.40 11.91 -1.02
C ALA A 230 -11.18 12.77 -0.68
N ASP A 231 -10.94 13.00 0.61
CA ASP A 231 -9.72 13.69 1.08
C ASP A 231 -8.57 12.67 1.08
N ILE A 232 -8.05 12.39 -0.11
CA ILE A 232 -6.99 11.42 -0.35
C ILE A 232 -5.87 12.13 -1.10
N THR A 233 -4.65 11.95 -0.61
CA THR A 233 -3.43 12.49 -1.22
C THR A 233 -2.55 11.36 -1.75
N PRO A 234 -1.55 11.65 -2.59
CA PRO A 234 -0.61 10.63 -3.11
C PRO A 234 0.20 9.88 -2.05
N TRP A 235 0.21 10.35 -0.80
CA TRP A 235 0.91 9.75 0.34
C TRP A 235 -0.04 9.15 1.38
N SER A 236 -1.35 9.14 1.12
CA SER A 236 -2.32 8.44 1.97
C SER A 236 -2.01 6.95 2.04
N THR A 237 -2.23 6.38 3.22
CA THR A 237 -2.15 4.94 3.47
C THR A 237 -3.34 4.20 2.86
N VAL A 238 -3.20 2.88 2.64
CA VAL A 238 -4.31 2.04 2.15
C VAL A 238 -5.53 2.13 3.07
N ASP A 239 -5.32 2.17 4.39
CA ASP A 239 -6.41 2.29 5.37
C ASP A 239 -7.18 3.61 5.24
N GLU A 240 -6.48 4.74 5.11
CA GLU A 240 -7.09 6.07 4.89
C GLU A 240 -7.87 6.10 3.57
N VAL A 241 -7.29 5.53 2.50
CA VAL A 241 -7.93 5.42 1.18
C VAL A 241 -9.22 4.61 1.28
N CYS A 242 -9.19 3.46 1.95
CA CYS A 242 -10.38 2.61 2.12
C CYS A 242 -11.47 3.32 2.93
N GLN A 243 -11.11 3.98 4.03
CA GLN A 243 -12.05 4.72 4.87
C GLN A 243 -12.69 5.89 4.12
N ALA A 244 -11.89 6.73 3.46
CA ALA A 244 -12.37 7.87 2.71
C ALA A 244 -13.23 7.44 1.50
N SER A 245 -12.84 6.37 0.80
CA SER A 245 -13.61 5.83 -0.32
C SER A 245 -14.96 5.28 0.14
N MET A 246 -15.00 4.54 1.25
CA MET A 246 -16.24 4.03 1.83
C MET A 246 -17.17 5.15 2.34
N ARG A 247 -16.61 6.27 2.80
CA ARG A 247 -17.41 7.44 3.16
C ARG A 247 -18.09 8.03 1.92
N VAL A 248 -17.33 8.25 0.84
CA VAL A 248 -17.86 8.85 -0.38
C VAL A 248 -18.90 7.95 -1.05
N ILE A 249 -18.65 6.65 -1.18
CA ILE A 249 -19.62 5.74 -1.82
C ILE A 249 -20.93 5.62 -1.01
N ARG A 250 -20.86 5.64 0.33
CA ARG A 250 -22.07 5.65 1.17
C ARG A 250 -22.89 6.91 0.93
N GLN A 251 -22.24 8.07 0.95
CA GLN A 251 -22.92 9.32 0.68
C GLN A 251 -23.52 9.34 -0.74
N TRP A 252 -22.74 8.93 -1.74
CA TRP A 252 -23.19 8.87 -3.12
C TRP A 252 -24.39 7.93 -3.31
N CYS A 253 -24.40 6.75 -2.68
CA CYS A 253 -25.53 5.82 -2.77
C CYS A 253 -26.80 6.38 -2.12
N VAL A 254 -26.67 7.16 -1.04
CA VAL A 254 -27.79 7.86 -0.40
C VAL A 254 -28.33 8.96 -1.34
N ASP A 255 -27.45 9.80 -1.87
CA ASP A 255 -27.81 10.92 -2.74
C ASP A 255 -28.48 10.45 -4.04
N GLU A 256 -28.02 9.32 -4.59
CA GLU A 256 -28.51 8.74 -5.85
C GLU A 256 -29.59 7.67 -5.68
N ASN A 257 -30.03 7.41 -4.44
CA ASN A 257 -31.01 6.38 -4.09
C ASN A 257 -30.67 4.99 -4.68
N VAL A 258 -29.43 4.55 -4.47
CA VAL A 258 -28.93 3.25 -4.95
C VAL A 258 -29.29 2.16 -3.96
N ASP A 259 -29.91 1.07 -4.44
CA ASP A 259 -30.16 -0.15 -3.66
C ASP A 259 -28.85 -0.92 -3.41
N TRP A 260 -28.06 -0.43 -2.47
CA TRP A 260 -26.78 -0.97 -2.05
C TRP A 260 -26.64 -0.86 -0.53
N THR A 261 -26.08 -1.90 0.09
CA THR A 261 -25.77 -1.91 1.52
C THR A 261 -24.28 -2.25 1.68
N PRO A 262 -23.51 -1.45 2.44
CA PRO A 262 -22.09 -1.71 2.64
C PRO A 262 -21.87 -3.01 3.40
N GLU A 263 -21.01 -3.86 2.85
CA GLU A 263 -20.54 -5.09 3.48
C GLU A 263 -19.10 -4.97 3.97
N PHE A 264 -18.31 -4.08 3.36
CA PHE A 264 -16.97 -3.77 3.81
C PHE A 264 -16.99 -2.93 5.09
N ASN A 265 -16.31 -3.42 6.13
CA ASN A 265 -16.12 -2.72 7.40
C ASN A 265 -14.67 -2.21 7.55
N PRO A 266 -14.42 -0.88 7.44
CA PRO A 266 -13.08 -0.32 7.58
C PRO A 266 -12.44 -0.55 8.96
N ARG A 267 -13.24 -0.76 10.02
CA ARG A 267 -12.71 -1.00 11.37
C ARG A 267 -12.08 -2.38 11.51
N GLU A 268 -12.58 -3.35 10.75
CA GLU A 268 -12.02 -4.71 10.73
C GLU A 268 -10.72 -4.77 9.93
N ALA A 269 -10.54 -3.86 8.98
CA ALA A 269 -9.36 -3.74 8.12
C ALA A 269 -8.12 -3.25 8.87
N THR A 270 -8.27 -2.38 9.88
CA THR A 270 -7.13 -1.77 10.57
C THR A 270 -6.27 -2.80 11.31
N ILE A 271 -4.95 -2.74 11.12
CA ILE A 271 -3.96 -3.45 11.94
C ILE A 271 -3.24 -2.41 12.80
N ARG A 272 -3.29 -2.59 14.13
CA ARG A 272 -2.42 -1.83 15.04
C ARG A 272 -1.02 -2.43 14.99
N VAL A 273 -0.18 -1.90 14.11
CA VAL A 273 1.25 -2.20 14.15
C VAL A 273 1.91 -1.18 15.07
N SER A 274 2.38 -1.64 16.22
CA SER A 274 3.22 -0.82 17.10
C SER A 274 4.51 -0.50 16.33
N ARG A 275 4.74 0.78 15.99
CA ARG A 275 5.98 1.25 15.38
C ARG A 275 7.06 1.40 16.44
#